data_AF-H2ZLB1-F1
#
_entry.id   AF-H2ZLB1-F1
#
_cell.length_a   1.000
_cell.length_b   1.000
_cell.length_c   1.000
_cell.angle_alpha   90.00
_cell.angle_beta   90.00
_cell.angle_gamma   90.00
#
_symmetry.space_group_name_H-M   'P 1'
#
loop_
_entity.id
_entity.type
_entity.pdbx_description
1 polymer ?
#
loop_
_entity_poly.entity_id
_entity_poly.type
_entity_poly.pdbx_seq_one_letter_code
_entity_poly.pdbx_strand_id
1 'polypeptide(L)'
;MINYMNLIAWVFVASGQVTSVLSGEEILNVCMDGKHHKATPGPEAELFGTCSPWKDRSCCTNETAFLSHQDGEEGAYGFNYDHCGQKMSDKCRQRFNEDNCFYECSPNMGPWIVDVQSSYRNQKFEDVPLCMSECVDWW
;
A
#
# COMPACT_ATOMS: atom_id res chain seq x y z
N MET A 1 -46.61 -47.03 -21.80
CA MET A 1 -45.69 -46.59 -22.87
C MET A 1 -44.93 -45.38 -22.35
N ILE A 2 -43.64 -45.57 -22.08
CA ILE A 2 -42.75 -44.54 -21.56
C ILE A 2 -42.29 -43.71 -22.76
N ASN A 3 -42.51 -42.39 -22.74
CA ASN A 3 -42.03 -41.50 -23.79
C ASN A 3 -40.90 -40.63 -23.23
N TYR A 4 -39.68 -41.11 -23.42
CA TYR A 4 -38.42 -40.44 -23.09
C TYR A 4 -38.11 -39.38 -24.14
N MET A 5 -38.72 -38.20 -24.05
CA MET A 5 -38.24 -37.04 -24.81
C MET A 5 -38.76 -35.74 -24.19
N ASN A 6 -38.12 -35.31 -23.11
CA ASN A 6 -37.90 -33.91 -22.75
C ASN A 6 -36.99 -33.88 -21.52
N LEU A 7 -35.72 -34.10 -21.81
CA LEU A 7 -34.59 -34.02 -20.90
C LEU A 7 -34.37 -32.56 -20.47
N ILE A 8 -34.11 -32.38 -19.17
CA ILE A 8 -33.29 -31.32 -18.57
C ILE A 8 -33.84 -29.88 -18.68
N ALA A 9 -34.70 -29.52 -17.72
CA ALA A 9 -34.86 -28.13 -17.29
C ALA A 9 -34.74 -28.02 -15.75
N TRP A 10 -33.78 -28.77 -15.20
CA TRP A 10 -33.24 -28.53 -13.86
C TRP A 10 -31.79 -28.13 -14.02
N VAL A 11 -31.55 -26.86 -14.32
CA VAL A 11 -30.25 -26.25 -14.07
C VAL A 11 -30.50 -25.11 -13.12
N PHE A 12 -30.04 -25.32 -11.89
CA PHE A 12 -29.98 -24.37 -10.81
C PHE A 12 -29.59 -22.99 -11.33
N VAL A 13 -30.39 -21.97 -10.99
CA VAL A 13 -29.93 -20.58 -11.00
C VAL A 13 -28.88 -20.49 -9.89
N ALA A 14 -27.65 -20.88 -10.23
CA ALA A 14 -26.49 -20.56 -9.42
C ALA A 14 -26.41 -19.04 -9.43
N SER A 15 -26.59 -18.45 -8.25
CA SER A 15 -26.20 -17.08 -7.94
C SER A 15 -24.73 -16.90 -8.34
N GLY A 16 -24.50 -16.52 -9.59
CA GLY A 16 -23.22 -16.05 -10.06
C GLY A 16 -22.93 -14.73 -9.36
N GLN A 17 -22.34 -14.79 -8.17
CA GLN A 17 -21.52 -13.68 -7.72
C GLN A 17 -20.40 -13.59 -8.75
N VAL A 18 -20.51 -12.61 -9.64
CA VAL A 18 -19.37 -12.17 -10.44
C VAL A 18 -18.43 -11.53 -9.44
N THR A 19 -17.55 -12.33 -8.83
CA THR A 19 -16.34 -11.80 -8.24
C THR A 19 -15.53 -11.29 -9.42
N SER A 20 -15.55 -9.98 -9.65
CA SER A 20 -14.58 -9.35 -10.54
C SER A 20 -13.21 -9.62 -9.93
N VAL A 21 -12.58 -10.71 -10.35
CA VAL A 21 -11.16 -10.90 -10.13
C VAL A 21 -10.53 -9.76 -10.92
N LEU A 22 -10.05 -8.74 -10.22
CA LEU A 22 -9.24 -7.70 -10.84
C LEU A 22 -8.17 -8.44 -11.65
N SER A 23 -8.06 -8.11 -12.94
CA SER A 23 -7.09 -8.80 -13.77
C SER A 23 -5.70 -8.55 -13.18
N GLY A 24 -4.76 -9.49 -13.32
CA GLY A 24 -3.42 -9.34 -12.75
C GLY A 24 -2.69 -8.07 -13.19
N GLU A 25 -3.09 -7.45 -14.31
CA GLU A 25 -2.57 -6.16 -14.78
C GLU A 25 -3.13 -4.96 -14.00
N GLU A 26 -4.35 -5.05 -13.46
CA GLU A 26 -5.02 -3.96 -12.73
C GLU A 26 -4.41 -3.71 -11.34
N ILE A 27 -3.66 -4.68 -10.79
CA ILE A 27 -3.02 -4.59 -9.47
C ILE A 27 -1.51 -4.31 -9.55
N LEU A 28 -0.94 -4.20 -10.75
CA LEU A 28 0.48 -3.93 -10.95
C LEU A 28 0.70 -2.46 -11.30
N ASN A 29 1.76 -1.87 -10.76
CA ASN A 29 2.12 -0.48 -11.03
C ASN A 29 0.99 0.51 -10.72
N VAL A 30 0.48 0.42 -9.49
CA VAL A 30 -0.62 1.26 -8.98
C VAL A 30 -0.22 1.95 -7.70
N CYS A 31 -0.87 3.08 -7.40
CA CYS A 31 -0.79 3.74 -6.11
C CYS A 31 -2.09 3.52 -5.37
N MET A 32 -2.03 3.35 -4.04
CA MET A 32 -3.25 3.30 -3.24
C MET A 32 -3.87 4.69 -3.11
N ASP A 33 -5.17 4.73 -2.87
CA ASP A 33 -5.90 5.93 -2.46
C ASP A 33 -5.65 6.20 -0.96
N GLY A 34 -4.42 6.65 -0.69
CA GLY A 34 -3.95 7.10 0.61
C GLY A 34 -3.92 8.63 0.71
N LYS A 35 -3.46 9.14 1.86
CA LYS A 35 -3.51 10.58 2.14
C LYS A 35 -2.54 11.40 1.28
N HIS A 36 -1.33 10.90 1.07
CA HIS A 36 -0.24 11.61 0.41
C HIS A 36 0.22 10.96 -0.90
N HIS A 37 -0.50 9.92 -1.33
CA HIS A 37 -0.23 9.19 -2.56
C HIS A 37 -0.65 10.01 -3.78
N LYS A 38 0.15 9.92 -4.84
CA LYS A 38 -0.24 10.32 -6.19
C LYS A 38 -1.34 9.38 -6.71
N ALA A 39 -2.13 9.86 -7.66
CA ALA A 39 -3.15 9.04 -8.31
C ALA A 39 -2.57 7.86 -9.12
N THR A 40 -1.39 8.05 -9.72
CA THR A 40 -0.72 7.03 -10.53
C THR A 40 0.80 7.10 -10.34
N PRO A 41 1.54 5.98 -10.49
CA PRO A 41 3.00 6.01 -10.41
C PRO A 41 3.62 6.88 -11.51
N GLY A 42 4.75 7.50 -11.20
CA GLY A 42 5.53 8.25 -12.18
C GLY A 42 6.91 8.64 -11.64
N PRO A 43 7.81 9.12 -12.51
CA PRO A 43 9.13 9.56 -12.09
C PRO A 43 9.06 10.87 -11.30
N GLU A 44 9.96 11.02 -10.34
CA GLU A 44 10.23 12.26 -9.62
C GLU A 44 11.64 12.74 -9.97
N ALA A 45 11.83 14.06 -10.06
CA ALA A 45 13.15 14.63 -10.37
C ALA A 45 14.20 14.27 -9.31
N GLU A 46 13.75 14.10 -8.07
CA GLU A 46 14.51 13.63 -6.90
C GLU A 46 13.52 13.16 -5.83
N LEU A 47 13.98 12.33 -4.90
CA LEU A 47 13.24 11.95 -3.70
C LEU A 47 14.18 12.05 -2.51
N PHE A 48 13.69 12.66 -1.43
CA PHE A 48 14.48 12.94 -0.24
C PHE A 48 14.98 11.68 0.48
N GLY A 49 16.25 11.69 0.86
CA GLY A 49 16.83 10.71 1.78
C GLY A 49 16.68 9.25 1.34
N THR A 50 16.16 8.44 2.26
CA THR A 50 15.99 6.99 2.06
C THR A 50 14.90 6.65 1.03
N CYS A 51 14.11 7.64 0.57
CA CYS A 51 13.11 7.45 -0.48
C CYS A 51 13.68 7.49 -1.90
N SER A 52 14.97 7.82 -2.07
CA SER A 52 15.62 7.89 -3.39
C SER A 52 15.51 6.63 -4.27
N PRO A 53 15.43 5.38 -3.75
CA PRO A 53 15.28 4.20 -4.59
C PRO A 53 14.02 4.16 -5.47
N TRP A 54 12.96 4.90 -5.09
CA TRP A 54 11.70 4.93 -5.85
C TRP A 54 11.65 6.01 -6.93
N LYS A 55 12.71 6.83 -7.09
CA LYS A 55 12.71 8.04 -7.93
C LYS A 55 12.17 7.84 -9.35
N ASP A 56 12.56 6.76 -10.02
CA ASP A 56 12.18 6.55 -11.43
C ASP A 56 10.71 6.11 -11.59
N ARG A 57 10.09 5.60 -10.52
CA ARG A 57 8.73 5.07 -10.50
C ARG A 57 8.17 5.10 -9.08
N SER A 58 7.61 6.22 -8.66
CA SER A 58 7.11 6.43 -7.30
C SER A 58 5.61 6.72 -7.24
N CYS A 59 5.01 6.43 -6.10
CA CYS A 59 3.69 6.89 -5.68
C CYS A 59 3.70 8.11 -4.77
N CYS A 60 4.88 8.60 -4.36
CA CYS A 60 5.05 9.78 -3.54
C CYS A 60 5.68 10.92 -4.35
N THR A 61 5.50 12.16 -3.89
CA THR A 61 6.25 13.33 -4.39
C THR A 61 7.53 13.53 -3.56
N ASN A 62 8.44 14.39 -4.02
CA ASN A 62 9.59 14.79 -3.19
C ASN A 62 9.18 15.44 -1.85
N GLU A 63 8.05 16.16 -1.83
CA GLU A 63 7.50 16.76 -0.60
C GLU A 63 7.05 15.67 0.39
N THR A 64 6.27 14.68 -0.07
CA THR A 64 5.88 13.54 0.78
C THR A 64 7.11 12.79 1.31
N ALA A 65 8.12 12.59 0.46
CA ALA A 65 9.38 11.98 0.87
C ALA A 65 10.10 12.79 1.95
N PHE A 66 10.15 14.12 1.83
CA PHE A 66 10.72 15.00 2.86
C PHE A 66 9.93 14.93 4.18
N LEU A 67 8.60 15.01 4.12
CA LEU A 67 7.71 14.94 5.28
C LEU A 67 7.77 13.57 5.98
N SER A 68 8.08 12.49 5.24
CA SER A 68 8.25 11.13 5.77
C SER A 68 9.49 10.98 6.68
N HIS A 69 10.40 11.96 6.64
CA HIS A 69 11.61 12.00 7.48
C HIS A 69 11.51 13.01 8.63
N GLN A 70 10.40 13.75 8.75
CA GLN A 70 10.19 14.71 9.84
C GLN A 70 9.47 14.06 11.03
N ASP A 71 9.55 14.73 12.18
CA ASP A 71 9.00 14.28 13.45
C ASP A 71 7.87 15.20 13.92
N GLY A 72 6.93 14.67 14.69
CA GLY A 72 5.82 15.42 15.25
C GLY A 72 4.98 16.14 14.18
N GLU A 73 4.56 17.36 14.49
CA GLU A 73 3.67 18.18 13.65
C GLU A 73 4.25 18.55 12.28
N GLU A 74 5.58 18.48 12.12
CA GLU A 74 6.27 18.71 10.84
C GLU A 74 6.21 17.47 9.93
N GLY A 75 5.89 16.29 10.48
CA GLY A 75 5.77 15.04 9.76
C GLY A 75 4.46 14.88 8.99
N ALA A 76 4.48 14.01 7.98
CA ALA A 76 3.32 13.68 7.14
C ALA A 76 2.06 13.29 7.96
N TYR A 77 2.29 12.78 9.18
CA TYR A 77 1.28 12.17 10.04
C TYR A 77 1.13 12.83 11.41
N GLY A 78 1.90 13.87 11.74
CA GLY A 78 1.87 14.42 13.11
C GLY A 78 2.45 13.46 14.16
N PHE A 79 3.20 12.43 13.75
CA PHE A 79 3.64 11.35 14.64
C PHE A 79 4.94 11.72 15.35
N ASN A 80 4.92 11.73 16.68
CA ASN A 80 6.11 11.91 17.50
C ASN A 80 6.77 10.54 17.73
N TYR A 81 7.94 10.30 17.15
CA TYR A 81 8.65 9.04 17.38
C TYR A 81 9.41 9.01 18.71
N ASP A 82 9.65 10.15 19.35
CA ASP A 82 10.28 10.27 20.66
C ASP A 82 9.23 10.27 21.81
N HIS A 83 8.04 9.70 21.54
CA HIS A 83 6.88 9.70 22.45
C HIS A 83 7.10 8.97 23.79
N CYS A 84 8.17 8.19 23.93
CA CYS A 84 8.56 7.55 25.19
C CYS A 84 9.39 8.46 26.12
N GLY A 85 9.58 9.74 25.76
CA GLY A 85 10.34 10.72 26.57
C GLY A 85 11.85 10.60 26.46
N GLN A 86 12.35 9.70 25.61
CA GLN A 86 13.75 9.60 25.22
C GLN A 86 13.83 9.71 23.71
N LYS A 87 14.90 10.34 23.22
CA LYS A 87 15.16 10.40 21.79
C LYS A 87 15.36 8.98 21.25
N MET A 88 14.59 8.61 20.24
CA MET A 88 14.79 7.35 19.51
C MET A 88 16.19 7.35 18.89
N SER A 89 16.87 6.21 18.93
CA SER A 89 18.19 6.09 18.30
C SER A 89 18.11 6.31 16.80
N ASP A 90 19.15 6.91 16.21
CA ASP A 90 19.15 7.23 14.77
C ASP A 90 19.00 5.96 13.91
N LYS A 91 19.57 4.82 14.34
CA LYS A 91 19.40 3.52 13.66
C LYS A 91 17.95 3.05 13.65
N CYS A 92 17.21 3.22 14.75
CA CYS A 92 15.80 2.86 14.82
C CYS A 92 14.95 3.85 14.01
N ARG A 93 15.22 5.16 14.10
CA ARG A 93 14.56 6.18 13.28
C ARG A 93 14.71 5.90 11.79
N GLN A 94 15.89 5.46 11.35
CA GLN A 94 16.12 5.12 9.95
C GLN A 94 15.16 4.04 9.43
N ARG A 95 14.87 3.00 10.23
CA ARG A 95 13.93 1.94 9.82
C ARG A 95 12.49 2.44 9.67
N PHE A 96 12.06 3.36 10.53
CA PHE A 96 10.76 4.04 10.35
C PHE A 96 10.73 4.94 9.11
N ASN A 97 11.83 5.63 8.78
CA ASN A 97 11.90 6.41 7.54
C ASN A 97 11.82 5.51 6.30
N GLU A 98 12.50 4.36 6.31
CA GLU A 98 12.44 3.36 5.24
C GLU A 98 11.03 2.78 5.08
N ASP A 99 10.34 2.46 6.18
CA ASP A 99 8.95 2.00 6.19
C ASP A 99 8.00 3.06 5.61
N ASN A 100 8.14 4.33 6.02
CA ASN A 100 7.35 5.42 5.44
C ASN A 100 7.61 5.57 3.94
N CYS A 101 8.87 5.56 3.51
CA CYS A 101 9.19 5.63 2.09
C CYS A 101 8.59 4.44 1.31
N PHE A 102 8.63 3.23 1.87
CA PHE A 102 7.99 2.07 1.27
C PHE A 102 6.48 2.25 1.16
N TYR A 103 5.83 2.71 2.24
CA TYR A 103 4.38 2.92 2.30
C TYR A 103 3.91 4.00 1.33
N GLU A 104 4.61 5.14 1.28
CA GLU A 104 4.24 6.29 0.44
C GLU A 104 4.63 6.11 -1.02
N CYS A 105 5.79 5.51 -1.30
CA CYS A 105 6.41 5.60 -2.62
C CYS A 105 6.27 4.32 -3.45
N SER A 106 6.00 3.15 -2.85
CA SER A 106 6.01 1.89 -3.59
C SER A 106 4.82 1.75 -4.55
N PRO A 107 5.06 1.60 -5.87
CA PRO A 107 4.01 1.33 -6.86
C PRO A 107 3.72 -0.17 -7.02
N ASN A 108 4.29 -1.01 -6.15
CA ASN A 108 4.26 -2.47 -6.31
C ASN A 108 3.33 -3.17 -5.32
N MET A 109 2.59 -2.40 -4.52
CA MET A 109 1.80 -2.95 -3.42
C MET A 109 0.37 -3.33 -3.78
N GLY A 110 -0.05 -3.18 -5.04
CA GLY A 110 -1.42 -3.44 -5.46
C GLY A 110 -2.04 -4.77 -5.01
N PRO A 111 -1.32 -5.91 -4.99
CA PRO A 111 -1.88 -7.17 -4.47
C PRO A 111 -2.30 -7.14 -2.99
N TRP A 112 -1.82 -6.17 -2.21
CA TRP A 112 -2.05 -6.02 -0.78
C TRP A 112 -2.84 -4.76 -0.43
N ILE A 113 -3.33 -4.03 -1.42
CA ILE A 113 -4.21 -2.87 -1.21
C ILE A 113 -5.61 -3.37 -0.87
N VAL A 114 -6.16 -2.86 0.22
CA VAL A 114 -7.54 -3.11 0.64
C VAL A 114 -8.27 -1.81 0.93
N ASP A 115 -9.56 -1.78 0.63
CA ASP A 115 -10.43 -0.66 0.98
C ASP A 115 -10.74 -0.66 2.48
N VAL A 116 -10.84 0.54 3.07
CA VAL A 116 -11.16 0.73 4.48
C VAL A 116 -12.17 1.86 4.68
N GLN A 117 -13.00 1.73 5.71
CA GLN A 117 -13.83 2.83 6.18
C GLN A 117 -13.06 3.64 7.22
N SER A 118 -12.44 4.73 6.78
CA SER A 118 -11.68 5.65 7.64
C SER A 118 -11.91 7.10 7.24
N SER A 119 -11.87 8.01 8.20
CA SER A 119 -11.92 9.45 7.94
C SER A 119 -10.63 10.02 7.36
N TYR A 120 -9.60 9.18 7.20
CA TYR A 120 -8.24 9.60 6.95
C TYR A 120 -7.64 9.07 5.64
N ARG A 121 -8.09 7.89 5.19
CA ARG A 121 -7.63 7.22 3.97
C ARG A 121 -8.73 6.29 3.46
N ASN A 122 -8.79 6.09 2.15
CA ASN A 122 -9.76 5.18 1.55
C ASN A 122 -9.18 3.76 1.43
N GLN A 123 -7.85 3.65 1.31
CA GLN A 123 -7.14 2.38 1.18
C GLN A 123 -5.97 2.26 2.15
N LYS A 124 -5.56 1.03 2.44
CA LYS A 124 -4.34 0.70 3.20
C LYS A 124 -3.68 -0.54 2.60
N PHE A 125 -2.47 -0.84 3.07
CA PHE A 125 -1.87 -2.15 2.89
C PHE A 125 -2.32 -3.12 4.00
N GLU A 126 -2.51 -4.39 3.64
CA GLU A 126 -2.81 -5.48 4.56
C GLU A 126 -2.03 -6.75 4.17
N ASP A 127 -1.44 -7.43 5.15
CA ASP A 127 -0.68 -8.67 4.98
C ASP A 127 0.45 -8.63 3.93
N VAL A 128 1.15 -7.49 3.85
CA VAL A 128 2.34 -7.35 2.99
C VAL A 128 3.43 -8.33 3.45
N PRO A 129 3.96 -9.18 2.56
CA PRO A 129 4.94 -10.20 2.90
C PRO A 129 6.33 -9.58 2.98
N LEU A 130 6.58 -8.83 4.05
CA LEU A 130 7.90 -8.27 4.33
C LEU A 130 8.92 -9.40 4.45
N CYS A 131 10.09 -9.21 3.83
CA CYS A 131 11.20 -10.16 3.97
C CYS A 131 11.58 -10.32 5.45
N MET A 132 11.80 -11.57 5.88
CA MET A 132 12.19 -11.88 7.26
C MET A 132 13.43 -11.08 7.70
N SER A 133 14.42 -10.89 6.81
CA SER A 133 15.63 -10.12 7.10
C SER A 133 15.33 -8.67 7.46
N GLU A 134 14.41 -8.02 6.75
CA GLU A 134 14.03 -6.62 7.03
C GLU A 134 13.31 -6.50 8.37
N CYS A 135 12.39 -7.44 8.65
CA CYS A 135 11.67 -7.46 9.93
C CYS A 135 12.61 -7.70 11.12
N VAL A 136 13.53 -8.67 11.01
CA VAL A 136 14.49 -9.00 12.07
C VAL A 136 15.51 -7.89 12.29
N ASP A 137 15.96 -7.22 11.23
CA ASP A 137 16.90 -6.11 11.37
C ASP A 137 16.25 -4.83 11.92
N TRP A 138 14.92 -4.70 11.79
CA TRP A 138 14.16 -3.59 12.37
C TRP A 138 13.90 -3.79 13.87
N TRP A 139 13.53 -5.01 14.29
CA TRP A 139 13.18 -5.34 15.67
C TRP A 139 14.33 -5.13 16.67
#